data_AF-A0A507BPD9-F1
#
_entry.id   AF-A0A507BPD9-F1
#
_cell.length_a   1.000
_cell.length_b   1.000
_cell.length_c   1.000
_cell.angle_alpha   90.00
_cell.angle_beta   90.00
_cell.angle_gamma   90.00
#
_symmetry.space_group_name_H-M   'P 1'
#
loop_
_entity.id
_entity.type
_entity.pdbx_description
1 polymer ?
#
loop_
_entity_poly.entity_id
_entity_poly.type
_entity_poly.pdbx_seq_one_letter_code
_entity_poly.pdbx_strand_id
1 'polypeptide(L)'
;MPTPSANNPSTLSAMHRQQMKQFTTNKQALEQVPTLVIEPLNDTFDAKKLDLFEPIKIGRKLGPKAPAEAGNGIFDSKVLSRTHAEVWFDRGKVYIKDAKSSNGTFVNGVRLSEEGQESSPHELKTGDILEFGIDIMTDDGQSVLYQKVSGKIVVLVDGINPAASTAVVQPVEGDPSKMTLNRKKLDTMNKKVEAEIAAAVQTNAQLEALKSTLTNLETHALPAIPTSTPANNDNSNTEALKAAHTAEINSWTEKHTSALREIESYKAMVERSTQQVDMIKSELVDSRSRVDAFVKDVEEWKDKCKRLNEEMDIVRKERDIEKKRSEEGASDIQRLTSQNAAINQDLVQLTQERDELRALSTKSKQSMDESSLEISSLNARIKSLEVEVAHSRKLLEEARSAAAAAAAAAVSEKSRTVSKSGSGGRGVAPISSTRPAFSIFSISSWFYLGLTVSSAFLRMLGLTAKETDKEA
;
A
#
# COMPACT_ATOMS: atom_id res chain seq x y z
N MET A 1 -49.64 27.18 34.73
CA MET A 1 -49.24 27.48 33.33
C MET A 1 -48.51 28.82 33.39
N PRO A 2 -47.17 28.81 33.32
CA PRO A 2 -46.51 29.13 32.06
C PRO A 2 -45.33 28.21 31.72
N THR A 3 -44.91 28.28 30.46
CA THR A 3 -43.90 27.48 29.76
C THR A 3 -42.45 27.78 30.17
N PRO A 4 -41.50 26.86 29.95
CA PRO A 4 -40.10 27.23 29.75
C PRO A 4 -39.68 27.06 28.29
N SER A 5 -39.01 28.10 27.81
CA SER A 5 -38.29 28.18 26.55
C SER A 5 -36.84 27.70 26.72
N ALA A 6 -36.32 27.09 25.66
CA ALA A 6 -34.93 27.08 25.18
C ALA A 6 -33.81 26.28 25.90
N ASN A 7 -33.19 25.44 25.06
CA ASN A 7 -31.75 25.16 24.87
C ASN A 7 -31.04 24.11 25.75
N ASN A 8 -30.73 22.96 25.14
CA ASN A 8 -29.37 22.57 24.72
C ASN A 8 -29.33 21.18 24.03
N PRO A 9 -29.00 21.06 22.73
CA PRO A 9 -28.71 19.77 22.09
C PRO A 9 -27.21 19.65 21.76
N SER A 10 -26.41 19.17 22.70
CA SER A 10 -24.97 18.94 22.47
C SER A 10 -24.49 17.66 23.14
N THR A 11 -25.00 16.50 22.68
CA THR A 11 -24.32 15.22 22.96
C THR A 11 -24.67 14.06 22.01
N LEU A 12 -25.69 14.18 21.16
CA LEU A 12 -26.11 13.10 20.23
C LEU A 12 -25.63 13.26 18.78
N SER A 13 -24.59 14.07 18.51
CA SER A 13 -24.24 14.43 17.11
C SER A 13 -22.83 14.06 16.64
N ALA A 14 -22.00 13.44 17.49
CA ALA A 14 -20.65 13.00 17.09
C ALA A 14 -20.66 11.57 16.52
N MET A 15 -21.20 10.59 17.26
CA MET A 15 -21.23 9.19 16.80
C MET A 15 -22.13 8.98 15.58
N HIS A 16 -23.27 9.68 15.51
CA HIS A 16 -24.17 9.61 14.34
C HIS A 16 -23.55 10.29 13.10
N ARG A 17 -22.76 11.36 13.26
CA ARG A 17 -21.98 11.95 12.15
C ARG A 17 -20.83 11.05 11.71
N GLN A 18 -20.22 10.32 12.63
CA GLN A 18 -19.11 9.41 12.33
C GLN A 18 -19.60 8.15 11.62
N GLN A 19 -20.76 7.60 12.01
CA GLN A 19 -21.44 6.53 11.29
C GLN A 19 -21.94 7.01 9.92
N MET A 20 -22.54 8.19 9.81
CA MET A 20 -22.93 8.76 8.50
C MET A 20 -21.72 9.05 7.60
N LYS A 21 -20.56 9.45 8.15
CA LYS A 21 -19.31 9.57 7.40
C LYS A 21 -18.81 8.21 6.91
N GLN A 22 -18.82 7.16 7.75
CA GLN A 22 -18.46 5.81 7.30
C GLN A 22 -19.42 5.24 6.25
N PHE A 23 -20.73 5.51 6.34
CA PHE A 23 -21.71 5.12 5.33
C PHE A 23 -21.61 5.95 4.03
N THR A 24 -21.21 7.22 4.09
CA THR A 24 -20.99 8.05 2.89
C THR A 24 -19.64 7.79 2.22
N THR A 25 -18.59 7.47 2.98
CA THR A 25 -17.30 7.04 2.43
C THR A 25 -17.41 5.69 1.71
N ASN A 26 -18.23 4.76 2.22
CA ASN A 26 -18.53 3.50 1.50
C ASN A 26 -19.41 3.70 0.28
N LYS A 27 -20.24 4.75 0.22
CA LYS A 27 -21.04 5.07 -0.98
C LYS A 27 -20.20 5.73 -2.08
N GLN A 28 -19.20 6.54 -1.72
CA GLN A 28 -18.23 7.12 -2.67
C GLN A 28 -17.21 6.10 -3.20
N ALA A 29 -16.90 5.04 -2.44
CA ALA A 29 -16.09 3.92 -2.93
C ALA A 29 -16.83 3.01 -3.94
N LEU A 30 -18.16 3.08 -3.97
CA LEU A 30 -19.01 2.39 -4.94
C LEU A 30 -19.22 3.18 -6.25
N GLU A 31 -18.78 4.44 -6.30
CA GLU A 31 -19.05 5.36 -7.43
C GLU A 31 -17.97 5.34 -8.52
N GLN A 32 -16.94 4.47 -8.46
CA GLN A 32 -15.89 4.40 -9.51
C GLN A 32 -15.38 2.98 -9.80
N VAL A 33 -16.25 1.97 -9.76
CA VAL A 33 -15.85 0.61 -10.13
C VAL A 33 -15.86 0.48 -11.66
N PRO A 34 -14.74 0.17 -12.31
CA PRO A 34 -14.70 0.03 -13.75
C PRO A 34 -15.35 -1.27 -14.23
N THR A 35 -15.99 -1.19 -15.40
CA THR A 35 -16.35 -2.35 -16.20
C THR A 35 -15.21 -2.65 -17.16
N LEU A 36 -14.63 -3.84 -17.08
CA LEU A 36 -13.67 -4.34 -18.05
C LEU A 36 -14.42 -5.00 -19.21
N VAL A 37 -14.31 -4.43 -20.40
CA VAL A 37 -14.83 -5.03 -21.63
C VAL A 37 -13.69 -5.73 -22.36
N ILE A 38 -13.93 -6.99 -22.73
CA ILE A 38 -13.02 -7.79 -23.55
C ILE A 38 -13.71 -8.00 -24.90
N GLU A 39 -13.26 -7.28 -25.92
CA GLU A 39 -13.76 -7.40 -27.29
C GLU A 39 -13.02 -8.54 -28.00
N PRO A 40 -13.71 -9.51 -28.62
CA PRO A 40 -13.06 -10.64 -29.27
C PRO A 40 -12.26 -10.16 -30.49
N LEU A 41 -11.02 -10.63 -30.61
CA LEU A 41 -10.18 -10.43 -31.79
C LEU A 41 -10.21 -11.65 -32.73
N ASN A 42 -10.77 -12.76 -32.25
CA ASN A 42 -11.03 -13.98 -33.02
C ASN A 42 -12.40 -14.56 -32.63
N ASP A 43 -12.90 -15.49 -33.44
CA ASP A 43 -14.25 -16.07 -33.29
C ASP A 43 -14.34 -17.12 -32.17
N THR A 44 -13.65 -16.91 -31.04
CA THR A 44 -13.59 -17.87 -29.92
C THR A 44 -14.56 -17.57 -28.78
N PHE A 45 -15.10 -16.36 -28.69
CA PHE A 45 -16.08 -15.95 -27.67
C PHE A 45 -16.83 -14.68 -28.07
N ASP A 46 -18.00 -14.45 -27.48
CA ASP A 46 -18.71 -13.17 -27.58
C ASP A 46 -18.14 -12.14 -26.60
N ALA A 47 -18.22 -10.85 -26.94
CA ALA A 47 -17.69 -9.77 -26.10
C ALA A 47 -18.17 -9.85 -24.64
N LYS A 48 -17.21 -9.78 -23.71
CA LYS A 48 -17.47 -9.87 -22.28
C LYS A 48 -17.41 -8.50 -21.63
N LYS A 49 -18.33 -8.23 -20.70
CA LYS A 49 -18.41 -7.02 -19.89
C LYS A 49 -18.37 -7.43 -18.43
N LEU A 50 -17.24 -7.22 -17.78
CA LEU A 50 -16.94 -7.70 -16.45
C LEU A 50 -16.93 -6.52 -15.47
N ASP A 51 -17.97 -6.42 -14.65
CA ASP A 51 -18.04 -5.37 -13.64
C ASP A 51 -17.13 -5.75 -12.45
N LEU A 52 -16.04 -5.01 -12.26
CA LEU A 52 -14.97 -5.37 -11.31
C LEU A 52 -15.28 -4.98 -9.85
N PHE A 53 -16.52 -5.22 -9.39
CA PHE A 53 -16.92 -4.99 -7.99
C PHE A 53 -16.15 -5.90 -7.04
N GLU A 54 -15.88 -7.13 -7.48
CA GLU A 54 -15.07 -8.12 -6.80
C GLU A 54 -14.05 -8.72 -7.80
N PRO A 55 -12.97 -9.35 -7.33
CA PRO A 55 -12.05 -10.08 -8.20
C PRO A 55 -12.78 -11.16 -9.02
N ILE A 56 -12.70 -11.06 -10.34
CA ILE A 56 -13.33 -12.00 -11.27
C ILE A 56 -12.30 -13.03 -11.73
N LYS A 57 -12.66 -14.31 -11.60
CA LYS A 57 -11.84 -15.41 -12.11
C LYS A 57 -12.14 -15.66 -13.58
N ILE A 58 -11.08 -15.73 -14.37
CA ILE A 58 -11.11 -16.09 -15.77
C ILE A 58 -10.82 -17.59 -15.91
N GLY A 59 -11.61 -18.31 -16.67
CA GLY A 59 -11.37 -19.74 -16.88
C GLY A 59 -12.35 -20.42 -17.83
N ARG A 60 -12.15 -21.73 -18.01
CA ARG A 60 -12.97 -22.56 -18.88
C ARG A 60 -14.27 -23.00 -18.22
N LYS A 61 -15.35 -23.04 -19.00
CA LYS A 61 -16.64 -23.67 -18.64
C LYS A 61 -16.47 -25.12 -18.20
N LEU A 62 -17.06 -25.47 -17.06
CA LEU A 62 -16.93 -26.79 -16.42
C LEU A 62 -18.20 -27.65 -16.46
N GLY A 63 -19.34 -27.06 -16.79
CA GLY A 63 -20.62 -27.74 -16.83
C GLY A 63 -21.79 -26.75 -16.89
N PRO A 64 -23.03 -27.25 -16.89
CA PRO A 64 -24.23 -26.42 -17.06
C PRO A 64 -24.49 -25.45 -15.88
N LYS A 65 -23.82 -25.64 -14.72
CA LYS A 65 -23.97 -24.79 -13.53
C LYS A 65 -23.24 -23.44 -13.64
N ALA A 66 -22.32 -23.27 -14.58
CA ALA A 66 -21.58 -22.03 -14.79
C ALA A 66 -21.51 -21.72 -16.30
N PRO A 67 -22.60 -21.20 -16.89
CA PRO A 67 -22.64 -20.85 -18.30
C PRO A 67 -21.61 -19.76 -18.64
N ALA A 68 -21.07 -19.81 -19.86
CA ALA A 68 -20.25 -18.73 -20.41
C ALA A 68 -21.20 -17.59 -20.79
N GLU A 69 -21.25 -16.54 -19.97
CA GLU A 69 -22.13 -15.38 -20.18
C GLU A 69 -21.29 -14.14 -20.46
N ALA A 70 -21.91 -13.11 -21.05
CA ALA A 70 -21.23 -11.84 -21.30
C ALA A 70 -20.76 -11.17 -19.99
N GLY A 71 -21.49 -11.37 -18.88
CA GLY A 71 -21.21 -10.75 -17.59
C GLY A 71 -20.13 -11.43 -16.73
N ASN A 72 -19.54 -12.55 -17.18
CA ASN A 72 -18.65 -13.36 -16.35
C ASN A 72 -17.35 -13.76 -17.05
N GLY A 73 -16.34 -14.15 -16.25
CA GLY A 73 -15.02 -14.57 -16.72
C GLY A 73 -14.95 -15.97 -17.33
N ILE A 74 -16.08 -16.62 -17.65
CA ILE A 74 -16.11 -18.02 -18.08
C ILE A 74 -16.16 -18.14 -19.61
N PHE A 75 -15.22 -18.88 -20.19
CA PHE A 75 -15.07 -19.07 -21.64
C PHE A 75 -15.33 -20.54 -22.03
N ASP A 76 -15.93 -20.78 -23.18
CA ASP A 76 -16.13 -22.13 -23.73
C ASP A 76 -14.96 -22.53 -24.64
N SER A 77 -13.74 -22.55 -24.09
CA SER A 77 -12.52 -22.88 -24.85
C SER A 77 -11.66 -23.92 -24.14
N LYS A 78 -11.28 -24.99 -24.86
CA LYS A 78 -10.50 -26.10 -24.31
C LYS A 78 -9.06 -25.74 -23.96
N VAL A 79 -8.51 -24.71 -24.59
CA VAL A 79 -7.12 -24.25 -24.36
C VAL A 79 -6.96 -23.48 -23.04
N LEU A 80 -8.06 -23.20 -22.34
CA LEU A 80 -8.05 -22.54 -21.03
C LEU A 80 -8.09 -23.55 -19.88
N SER A 81 -7.31 -23.27 -18.83
CA SER A 81 -7.48 -23.86 -17.51
C SER A 81 -8.83 -23.50 -16.87
N ARG A 82 -9.25 -24.31 -15.89
CA ARG A 82 -10.46 -24.10 -15.09
C ARG A 82 -10.42 -22.78 -14.30
N THR A 83 -9.26 -22.48 -13.76
CA THR A 83 -8.88 -21.18 -13.19
C THR A 83 -7.61 -20.81 -13.93
N HIS A 84 -7.72 -19.85 -14.85
CA HIS A 84 -6.66 -19.50 -15.78
C HIS A 84 -5.98 -18.21 -15.37
N ALA A 85 -6.79 -17.19 -15.08
CA ALA A 85 -6.31 -15.90 -14.63
C ALA A 85 -7.31 -15.29 -13.64
N GLU A 86 -6.91 -14.23 -12.98
CA GLU A 86 -7.76 -13.45 -12.08
C GLU A 86 -7.59 -11.98 -12.43
N VAL A 87 -8.72 -11.26 -12.51
CA VAL A 87 -8.76 -9.84 -12.84
C VAL A 87 -9.48 -9.09 -11.74
N TRP A 88 -8.93 -7.95 -11.32
CA TRP A 88 -9.49 -7.15 -10.24
C TRP A 88 -9.19 -5.67 -10.43
N PHE A 89 -9.92 -4.84 -9.70
CA PHE A 89 -9.67 -3.42 -9.62
C PHE A 89 -9.05 -3.08 -8.27
N ASP A 90 -7.93 -2.36 -8.27
CA ASP A 90 -7.28 -1.84 -7.06
C ASP A 90 -6.73 -0.44 -7.31
N ARG A 91 -6.96 0.48 -6.36
CA ARG A 91 -6.43 1.86 -6.35
C ARG A 91 -6.57 2.61 -7.70
N GLY A 92 -7.72 2.48 -8.37
CA GLY A 92 -7.97 3.20 -9.63
C GLY A 92 -7.44 2.51 -10.89
N LYS A 93 -6.91 1.29 -10.78
CA LYS A 93 -6.32 0.54 -11.90
C LYS A 93 -6.85 -0.89 -11.97
N VAL A 94 -6.97 -1.42 -13.18
CA VAL A 94 -7.33 -2.81 -13.42
C VAL A 94 -6.04 -3.64 -13.50
N TYR A 95 -6.02 -4.77 -12.81
CA TYR A 95 -4.89 -5.69 -12.81
C TYR A 95 -5.34 -7.08 -13.21
N ILE A 96 -4.46 -7.82 -13.85
CA ILE A 96 -4.60 -9.24 -14.14
C ILE A 96 -3.38 -10.00 -13.60
N LYS A 97 -3.60 -11.25 -13.20
CA LYS A 97 -2.53 -12.22 -12.97
C LYS A 97 -2.88 -13.57 -13.56
N ASP A 98 -1.87 -14.28 -14.03
CA ASP A 98 -1.98 -15.68 -14.38
C ASP A 98 -2.11 -16.53 -13.12
N ALA A 99 -3.07 -17.45 -13.09
CA ALA A 99 -3.40 -18.28 -11.94
C ALA A 99 -2.89 -19.73 -12.13
N LYS A 100 -1.62 -19.89 -12.51
CA LYS A 100 -0.97 -21.19 -12.80
C LYS A 100 -1.61 -21.88 -13.99
N SER A 101 -1.83 -21.15 -15.07
CA SER A 101 -2.38 -21.70 -16.29
C SER A 101 -1.36 -22.63 -16.98
N SER A 102 -1.85 -23.67 -17.66
CA SER A 102 -0.99 -24.58 -18.41
C SER A 102 -0.47 -23.91 -19.69
N ASN A 103 -1.37 -23.28 -20.44
CA ASN A 103 -1.02 -22.69 -21.74
C ASN A 103 -0.59 -21.22 -21.66
N GLY A 104 -0.59 -20.60 -20.48
CA GLY A 104 -0.15 -19.21 -20.26
C GLY A 104 -1.20 -18.13 -20.54
N THR A 105 -1.08 -17.02 -19.81
CA THR A 105 -1.72 -15.73 -20.11
C THR A 105 -0.71 -14.78 -20.74
N PHE A 106 -1.12 -14.06 -21.79
CA PHE A 106 -0.26 -13.13 -22.53
C PHE A 106 -0.91 -11.76 -22.63
N VAL A 107 -0.12 -10.70 -22.40
CA VAL A 107 -0.54 -9.31 -22.61
C VAL A 107 0.38 -8.70 -23.65
N ASN A 108 -0.19 -8.17 -24.74
CA ASN A 108 0.53 -7.60 -25.87
C ASN A 108 1.62 -8.54 -26.44
N GLY A 109 1.32 -9.84 -26.48
CA GLY A 109 2.24 -10.89 -26.95
C GLY A 109 3.32 -11.32 -25.94
N VAL A 110 3.38 -10.71 -24.76
CA VAL A 110 4.33 -11.07 -23.69
C VAL A 110 3.64 -11.98 -22.68
N ARG A 111 4.24 -13.14 -22.42
CA ARG A 111 3.75 -14.10 -21.41
C ARG A 111 3.96 -13.57 -19.99
N LEU A 112 2.95 -13.66 -19.13
CA LEU A 112 3.00 -13.11 -17.77
C LEU A 112 3.78 -13.98 -16.76
N SER A 113 3.76 -15.31 -16.93
CA SER A 113 4.47 -16.27 -16.08
C SER A 113 4.94 -17.50 -16.87
N GLU A 114 5.84 -18.26 -16.27
CA GLU A 114 6.18 -19.60 -16.76
C GLU A 114 4.99 -20.58 -16.59
N GLU A 115 5.06 -21.72 -17.28
CA GLU A 115 4.01 -22.72 -17.27
C GLU A 115 3.74 -23.25 -15.86
N GLY A 116 2.47 -23.25 -15.44
CA GLY A 116 2.06 -23.73 -14.13
C GLY A 116 2.48 -22.83 -12.95
N GLN A 117 3.00 -21.63 -13.21
CA GLN A 117 3.38 -20.66 -12.18
C GLN A 117 2.43 -19.46 -12.14
N GLU A 118 2.24 -18.90 -10.94
CA GLU A 118 1.44 -17.68 -10.75
C GLU A 118 2.27 -16.46 -11.17
N SER A 119 1.67 -15.52 -11.90
CA SER A 119 2.37 -14.29 -12.31
C SER A 119 2.31 -13.21 -11.23
N SER A 120 3.24 -12.26 -11.30
CA SER A 120 3.03 -10.97 -10.63
C SER A 120 1.80 -10.25 -11.23
N PRO A 121 1.09 -9.42 -10.44
CA PRO A 121 0.05 -8.54 -10.96
C PRO A 121 0.54 -7.67 -12.12
N HIS A 122 -0.20 -7.67 -13.23
CA HIS A 122 0.07 -6.86 -14.41
C HIS A 122 -1.06 -5.85 -14.60
N GLU A 123 -0.73 -4.57 -14.75
CA GLU A 123 -1.71 -3.50 -14.98
C GLU A 123 -2.28 -3.62 -16.40
N LEU A 124 -3.60 -3.73 -16.53
CA LEU A 124 -4.31 -3.71 -17.81
C LEU A 124 -4.82 -2.31 -18.14
N LYS A 125 -4.68 -1.93 -19.41
CA LYS A 125 -5.14 -0.65 -19.95
C LYS A 125 -6.03 -0.84 -21.17
N THR A 126 -6.86 0.16 -21.44
CA THR A 126 -7.64 0.20 -22.68
C THR A 126 -6.70 0.18 -23.89
N GLY A 127 -6.95 -0.75 -24.81
CA GLY A 127 -6.14 -0.97 -26.00
C GLY A 127 -5.24 -2.21 -25.93
N ASP A 128 -4.96 -2.73 -24.73
CA ASP A 128 -4.13 -3.92 -24.58
C ASP A 128 -4.77 -5.14 -25.24
N ILE A 129 -3.93 -6.00 -25.81
CA ILE A 129 -4.34 -7.29 -26.36
C ILE A 129 -4.09 -8.36 -25.30
N LEU A 130 -5.15 -8.98 -24.81
CA LEU A 130 -5.10 -10.05 -23.84
C LEU A 130 -5.36 -11.39 -24.55
N GLU A 131 -4.44 -12.33 -24.39
CA GLU A 131 -4.56 -13.66 -24.97
C GLU A 131 -4.46 -14.73 -23.88
N PHE A 132 -5.32 -15.74 -23.97
CA PHE A 132 -5.33 -16.90 -23.08
C PHE A 132 -5.06 -18.17 -23.87
N GLY A 133 -4.04 -18.88 -23.42
CA GLY A 133 -3.56 -20.10 -24.06
C GLY A 133 -2.90 -19.88 -25.42
N ILE A 134 -2.71 -20.99 -26.13
CA ILE A 134 -2.03 -21.06 -27.43
C ILE A 134 -2.89 -21.84 -28.42
N ASP A 135 -2.60 -21.67 -29.71
CA ASP A 135 -3.23 -22.46 -30.77
C ASP A 135 -2.72 -23.90 -30.71
N ILE A 136 -3.64 -24.85 -30.53
CA ILE A 136 -3.35 -26.28 -30.57
C ILE A 136 -3.59 -26.76 -32.00
N MET A 137 -2.54 -27.26 -32.65
CA MET A 137 -2.61 -27.82 -34.01
C MET A 137 -3.09 -29.27 -33.99
N THR A 138 -3.65 -29.74 -35.10
CA THR A 138 -3.89 -31.17 -35.36
C THR A 138 -2.56 -31.92 -35.49
N ASP A 139 -2.58 -33.26 -35.31
CA ASP A 139 -1.38 -34.10 -35.36
C ASP A 139 -0.62 -33.98 -36.70
N ASP A 140 -1.32 -33.62 -37.78
CA ASP A 140 -0.76 -33.40 -39.12
C ASP A 140 -0.12 -32.01 -39.29
N GLY A 141 -0.25 -31.11 -38.31
CA GLY A 141 0.33 -29.76 -38.31
C GLY A 141 -0.28 -28.78 -39.32
N GLN A 142 -1.29 -29.20 -40.07
CA GLN A 142 -1.87 -28.42 -41.17
C GLN A 142 -3.05 -27.53 -40.76
N SER A 143 -3.68 -27.77 -39.61
CA SER A 143 -4.87 -27.03 -39.16
C SER A 143 -4.89 -26.81 -37.64
N VAL A 144 -5.46 -25.69 -37.20
CA VAL A 144 -5.65 -25.38 -35.77
C VAL A 144 -6.87 -26.15 -35.26
N LEU A 145 -6.66 -27.09 -34.34
CA LEU A 145 -7.71 -27.86 -33.66
C LEU A 145 -8.45 -27.00 -32.63
N TYR A 146 -7.72 -26.25 -31.81
CA TYR A 146 -8.29 -25.34 -30.82
C TYR A 146 -7.54 -24.01 -30.84
N GLN A 147 -8.26 -22.92 -31.10
CA GLN A 147 -7.68 -21.58 -31.14
C GLN A 147 -7.51 -21.00 -29.72
N LYS A 148 -6.46 -20.21 -29.54
CA LYS A 148 -6.28 -19.34 -28.37
C LYS A 148 -7.42 -18.34 -28.26
N VAL A 149 -7.71 -17.88 -27.04
CA VAL A 149 -8.71 -16.82 -26.84
C VAL A 149 -7.99 -15.48 -26.88
N SER A 150 -8.26 -14.64 -27.88
CA SER A 150 -7.63 -13.32 -28.01
C SER A 150 -8.68 -12.23 -27.97
N GLY A 151 -8.48 -11.23 -27.12
CA GLY A 151 -9.39 -10.11 -27.00
C GLY A 151 -8.69 -8.78 -26.72
N LYS A 152 -9.28 -7.69 -27.19
CA LYS A 152 -8.84 -6.33 -26.92
C LYS A 152 -9.54 -5.79 -25.67
N ILE A 153 -8.76 -5.15 -24.82
CA ILE A 153 -9.24 -4.61 -23.54
C ILE A 153 -9.79 -3.20 -23.73
N VAL A 154 -10.97 -2.95 -23.14
CA VAL A 154 -11.55 -1.61 -22.98
C VAL A 154 -12.02 -1.46 -21.54
N VAL A 155 -11.37 -0.59 -20.78
CA VAL A 155 -11.74 -0.29 -19.39
C VAL A 155 -12.71 0.90 -19.40
N LEU A 156 -13.93 0.70 -18.94
CA LEU A 156 -14.96 1.73 -18.84
C LEU A 156 -15.11 2.15 -17.38
N VAL A 157 -14.84 3.42 -17.07
CA VAL A 157 -15.14 4.02 -15.76
C VAL A 157 -16.39 4.89 -15.99
N ASP A 158 -17.50 4.57 -15.33
CA ASP A 158 -18.79 5.27 -15.40
C ASP A 158 -19.41 5.47 -16.80
N GLY A 159 -19.63 4.37 -17.55
CA GLY A 159 -20.49 4.38 -18.75
C GLY A 159 -20.02 5.27 -19.91
N ILE A 160 -18.84 5.89 -19.79
CA ILE A 160 -18.22 6.72 -20.81
C ILE A 160 -17.08 5.92 -21.43
N ASN A 161 -17.21 5.66 -22.73
CA ASN A 161 -16.18 5.05 -23.56
C ASN A 161 -14.94 5.97 -23.59
N PRO A 162 -13.75 5.54 -23.11
CA PRO A 162 -12.54 6.36 -23.19
C PRO A 162 -11.94 6.37 -24.61
N ALA A 163 -12.63 5.86 -25.63
CA ALA A 163 -12.23 6.05 -27.03
C ALA A 163 -12.22 7.53 -27.49
N ALA A 164 -12.69 8.47 -26.66
CA ALA A 164 -12.61 9.91 -26.94
C ALA A 164 -11.72 10.72 -26.00
N SER A 165 -11.02 10.12 -25.02
CA SER A 165 -10.10 10.90 -24.18
C SER A 165 -9.04 10.03 -23.54
N THR A 166 -7.81 10.55 -23.57
CA THR A 166 -6.60 10.06 -22.90
C THR A 166 -5.82 8.98 -23.65
N ALA A 167 -5.23 9.38 -24.79
CA ALA A 167 -3.94 8.85 -25.20
C ALA A 167 -2.88 9.22 -24.15
N VAL A 168 -2.68 8.37 -23.14
CA VAL A 168 -1.50 8.42 -22.28
C VAL A 168 -0.35 7.79 -23.06
N VAL A 169 0.43 8.64 -23.70
CA VAL A 169 1.74 8.29 -24.28
C VAL A 169 2.66 7.85 -23.14
N GLN A 170 3.06 6.58 -23.12
CA GLN A 170 4.31 6.18 -22.49
C GLN A 170 5.44 6.33 -23.52
N PRO A 171 6.66 6.74 -23.10
CA PRO A 171 7.74 7.06 -24.01
C PRO A 171 8.30 5.77 -24.62
N VAL A 172 7.91 5.49 -25.87
CA VAL A 172 8.66 4.59 -26.73
C VAL A 172 9.80 5.41 -27.30
N GLU A 173 11.04 4.99 -27.02
CA GLU A 173 12.22 5.45 -27.77
C GLU A 173 12.01 5.09 -29.24
N GLY A 174 11.44 6.03 -29.99
CA GLY A 174 11.11 5.90 -31.39
C GLY A 174 11.42 7.21 -32.10
N ASP A 175 12.40 7.15 -32.98
CA ASP A 175 12.87 8.18 -33.92
C ASP A 175 11.79 9.25 -34.27
N PRO A 176 12.06 10.56 -34.03
CA PRO A 176 11.12 11.66 -34.25
C PRO A 176 10.67 11.85 -35.71
N SER A 177 11.14 11.02 -36.65
CA SER A 177 10.86 11.14 -38.07
C SER A 177 9.49 10.58 -38.52
N LYS A 178 8.73 9.85 -37.68
CA LYS A 178 7.50 9.14 -38.12
C LYS A 178 6.15 9.74 -37.76
N MET A 179 6.08 10.84 -37.00
CA MET A 179 4.81 11.51 -36.67
C MET A 179 4.54 12.72 -37.59
N THR A 180 4.59 12.50 -38.90
CA THR A 180 4.28 13.52 -39.93
C THR A 180 3.00 13.21 -40.72
N LEU A 181 1.98 12.65 -40.06
CA LEU A 181 0.63 12.55 -40.64
C LEU A 181 -0.25 13.65 -40.07
N ASN A 182 -0.29 14.78 -40.79
CA ASN A 182 -1.47 15.64 -41.00
C ASN A 182 -1.08 16.94 -41.71
N ARG A 183 0.16 17.41 -41.54
CA ARG A 183 0.65 18.58 -42.28
C ARG A 183 0.82 18.30 -43.78
N LYS A 184 1.41 17.16 -44.15
CA LYS A 184 1.53 16.75 -45.56
C LYS A 184 0.16 16.59 -46.23
N LYS A 185 -0.86 16.10 -45.51
CA LYS A 185 -2.22 15.94 -46.05
C LYS A 185 -2.92 17.31 -46.19
N LEU A 186 -2.74 18.20 -45.23
CA LEU A 186 -3.21 19.59 -45.28
C LEU A 186 -2.56 20.37 -46.43
N ASP A 187 -1.25 20.24 -46.61
CA ASP A 187 -0.50 20.87 -47.70
C ASP A 187 -0.91 20.31 -49.06
N THR A 188 -1.22 19.00 -49.12
CA THR A 188 -1.72 18.35 -50.35
C THR A 188 -3.14 18.83 -50.69
N MET A 189 -4.01 19.03 -49.70
CA MET A 189 -5.35 19.59 -49.91
C MET A 189 -5.28 21.06 -50.31
N ASN A 190 -4.43 21.87 -49.66
CA ASN A 190 -4.22 23.27 -50.05
C ASN A 190 -3.73 23.39 -51.49
N LYS A 191 -2.78 22.55 -51.92
CA LYS A 191 -2.32 22.50 -53.32
C LYS A 191 -3.43 22.09 -54.31
N LYS A 192 -4.33 21.17 -53.92
CA LYS A 192 -5.48 20.82 -54.74
C LYS A 192 -6.47 21.97 -54.87
N VAL A 193 -6.74 22.69 -53.78
CA VAL A 193 -7.61 23.87 -53.80
C VAL A 193 -7.01 24.97 -54.67
N GLU A 194 -5.71 25.23 -54.57
CA GLU A 194 -5.01 26.21 -55.43
C GLU A 194 -5.07 25.85 -56.92
N ALA A 195 -4.89 24.57 -57.26
CA ALA A 195 -5.00 24.09 -58.64
C ALA A 195 -6.44 24.23 -59.20
N GLU A 196 -7.44 23.93 -58.38
CA GLU A 196 -8.85 24.04 -58.77
C GLU A 196 -9.28 25.51 -58.96
N ILE A 197 -8.82 26.41 -58.08
CA ILE A 197 -9.03 27.85 -58.24
C ILE A 197 -8.39 28.35 -59.53
N ALA A 198 -7.17 27.93 -59.86
CA ALA A 198 -6.49 28.32 -61.10
C ALA A 198 -7.25 27.82 -62.35
N ALA A 199 -7.79 26.60 -62.32
CA ALA A 199 -8.61 26.05 -63.40
C ALA A 199 -9.94 26.80 -63.56
N ALA A 200 -10.58 27.20 -62.45
CA ALA A 200 -11.79 28.01 -62.46
C ALA A 200 -11.54 29.43 -63.04
N VAL A 201 -10.38 30.02 -62.75
CA VAL A 201 -9.98 31.31 -63.34
C VAL A 201 -9.78 31.19 -64.86
N GLN A 202 -9.14 30.11 -65.33
CA GLN A 202 -8.91 29.89 -66.75
C GLN A 202 -10.21 29.66 -67.53
N THR A 203 -11.13 28.87 -66.97
CA THR A 203 -12.45 28.64 -67.59
C THR A 203 -13.30 29.92 -67.62
N ASN A 204 -13.26 30.75 -66.56
CA ASN A 204 -13.90 32.07 -66.58
C ASN A 204 -13.30 33.01 -67.64
N ALA A 205 -11.97 33.00 -67.84
CA ALA A 205 -11.33 33.78 -68.90
C ALA A 205 -11.78 33.34 -70.31
N GLN A 206 -11.93 32.03 -70.53
CA GLN A 206 -12.49 31.49 -71.78
C GLN A 206 -13.95 31.89 -71.99
N LEU A 207 -14.75 31.91 -70.92
CA LEU A 207 -16.15 32.29 -70.96
C LEU A 207 -16.34 33.78 -71.31
N GLU A 208 -15.49 34.66 -70.77
CA GLU A 208 -15.46 36.08 -71.16
C GLU A 208 -14.98 36.28 -72.61
N ALA A 209 -14.01 35.50 -73.08
CA ALA A 209 -13.62 35.52 -74.48
C ALA A 209 -14.77 35.13 -75.41
N LEU A 210 -15.54 34.07 -75.07
CA LEU A 210 -16.71 33.66 -75.84
C LEU A 210 -17.82 34.72 -75.85
N LYS A 211 -18.10 35.33 -74.69
CA LYS A 211 -19.05 36.46 -74.59
C LYS A 211 -18.64 37.63 -75.49
N SER A 212 -17.33 37.93 -75.57
CA SER A 212 -16.82 38.98 -76.46
C SER A 212 -17.01 38.63 -77.95
N THR A 213 -16.86 37.36 -78.33
CA THR A 213 -17.13 36.94 -79.72
C THR A 213 -18.61 36.97 -80.06
N LEU A 214 -19.48 36.63 -79.11
CA LEU A 214 -20.93 36.70 -79.27
C LEU A 214 -21.40 38.15 -79.45
N THR A 215 -20.90 39.08 -78.62
CA THR A 215 -21.21 40.51 -78.75
C THR A 215 -20.70 41.10 -80.07
N ASN A 216 -19.52 40.69 -80.56
CA ASN A 216 -19.04 41.09 -81.89
C ASN A 216 -19.94 40.56 -83.03
N LEU A 217 -20.48 39.35 -82.90
CA LEU A 217 -21.44 38.78 -83.85
C LEU A 217 -22.81 39.50 -83.79
N GLU A 218 -23.27 39.87 -82.58
CA GLU A 218 -24.48 40.67 -82.37
C GLU A 218 -24.34 42.09 -82.97
N THR A 219 -23.14 42.68 -82.93
CA THR A 219 -22.88 43.97 -83.60
C THR A 219 -22.86 43.89 -85.14
N HIS A 220 -23.02 42.70 -85.73
CA HIS A 220 -23.00 42.48 -87.18
C HIS A 220 -24.35 42.07 -87.81
N ALA A 221 -25.48 42.19 -87.11
CA ALA A 221 -26.82 42.21 -87.71
C ALA A 221 -27.37 43.64 -87.65
N LEU A 222 -27.70 44.40 -88.72
CA LEU A 222 -28.22 44.09 -90.06
C LEU A 222 -27.64 45.08 -91.12
N PRO A 223 -27.51 44.72 -92.41
CA PRO A 223 -27.49 45.71 -93.49
C PRO A 223 -28.88 46.34 -93.63
N ALA A 224 -28.95 47.68 -93.62
CA ALA A 224 -30.18 48.40 -93.90
C ALA A 224 -30.73 48.03 -95.29
N ILE A 225 -32.03 47.70 -95.36
CA ILE A 225 -32.74 47.44 -96.62
C ILE A 225 -32.90 48.78 -97.36
N PRO A 226 -32.34 48.95 -98.57
CA PRO A 226 -32.68 50.09 -99.40
C PRO A 226 -34.07 49.86 -100.01
N THR A 227 -35.03 50.65 -99.56
CA THR A 227 -36.36 50.77 -100.15
C THR A 227 -36.27 51.49 -101.50
N SER A 228 -36.50 50.78 -102.60
CA SER A 228 -37.11 51.33 -103.82
C SER A 228 -37.49 50.21 -104.81
N THR A 229 -38.79 50.06 -105.05
CA THR A 229 -39.42 49.37 -106.22
C THR A 229 -39.35 50.29 -107.47
N PRO A 230 -39.61 49.84 -108.73
CA PRO A 230 -40.52 48.76 -109.13
C PRO A 230 -40.09 47.84 -110.32
N ALA A 231 -40.85 46.72 -110.41
CA ALA A 231 -41.26 46.01 -111.62
C ALA A 231 -40.21 45.57 -112.67
N ASN A 232 -39.84 44.28 -112.64
CA ASN A 232 -39.98 43.43 -113.83
C ASN A 232 -39.98 41.93 -113.45
N ASN A 233 -40.69 41.17 -114.28
CA ASN A 233 -41.15 39.82 -114.10
C ASN A 233 -40.02 38.78 -114.28
N ASP A 234 -39.58 38.13 -113.19
CA ASP A 234 -38.82 36.87 -113.17
C ASP A 234 -39.11 36.15 -111.83
N ASN A 235 -40.26 35.47 -111.75
CA ASN A 235 -40.76 34.83 -110.52
C ASN A 235 -39.93 33.61 -110.06
N SER A 236 -39.01 33.09 -110.87
CA SER A 236 -38.16 31.95 -110.48
C SER A 236 -36.96 32.38 -109.62
N ASN A 237 -36.51 33.63 -109.72
CA ASN A 237 -35.29 34.09 -109.06
C ASN A 237 -35.56 34.71 -107.67
N THR A 238 -36.77 35.23 -107.44
CA THR A 238 -37.16 35.88 -106.17
C THR A 238 -37.52 34.88 -105.07
N GLU A 239 -38.12 33.74 -105.40
CA GLU A 239 -38.34 32.64 -104.44
C GLU A 239 -37.04 31.94 -104.06
N ALA A 240 -36.14 31.73 -105.02
CA ALA A 240 -34.80 31.18 -104.75
C ALA A 240 -33.98 32.09 -103.82
N LEU A 241 -34.03 33.41 -104.01
CA LEU A 241 -33.36 34.38 -103.15
C LEU A 241 -33.95 34.42 -101.73
N LYS A 242 -35.28 34.36 -101.61
CA LYS A 242 -35.97 34.26 -100.30
C LYS A 242 -35.63 32.95 -99.59
N ALA A 243 -35.60 31.84 -100.32
CA ALA A 243 -35.24 30.54 -99.77
C ALA A 243 -33.77 30.50 -99.29
N ALA A 244 -32.85 31.10 -100.06
CA ALA A 244 -31.45 31.23 -99.68
C ALA A 244 -31.28 32.07 -98.39
N HIS A 245 -31.93 33.23 -98.31
CA HIS A 245 -31.88 34.08 -97.12
C HIS A 245 -32.52 33.41 -95.89
N THR A 246 -33.60 32.64 -96.09
CA THR A 246 -34.24 31.86 -95.01
C THR A 246 -33.33 30.73 -94.53
N ALA A 247 -32.62 30.06 -95.43
CA ALA A 247 -31.63 29.03 -95.07
C ALA A 247 -30.44 29.63 -94.30
N GLU A 248 -30.00 30.83 -94.66
CA GLU A 248 -28.92 31.55 -93.98
C GLU A 248 -29.34 31.98 -92.56
N ILE A 249 -30.55 32.51 -92.40
CA ILE A 249 -31.15 32.82 -91.09
C ILE A 249 -31.26 31.57 -90.23
N ASN A 250 -31.74 30.46 -90.78
CA ASN A 250 -31.86 29.20 -90.03
C ASN A 250 -30.49 28.67 -89.59
N SER A 251 -29.48 28.70 -90.48
CA SER A 251 -28.11 28.30 -90.15
C SER A 251 -27.50 29.18 -89.05
N TRP A 252 -27.72 30.49 -89.10
CA TRP A 252 -27.27 31.41 -88.05
C TRP A 252 -27.99 31.15 -86.72
N THR A 253 -29.30 30.93 -86.76
CA THR A 253 -30.12 30.65 -85.57
C THR A 253 -29.72 29.34 -84.90
N GLU A 254 -29.43 28.29 -85.67
CA GLU A 254 -28.91 27.00 -85.17
C GLU A 254 -27.53 27.16 -84.52
N LYS A 255 -26.61 27.89 -85.15
CA LYS A 255 -25.30 28.19 -84.57
C LYS A 255 -25.41 28.97 -83.26
N HIS A 256 -26.31 29.96 -83.21
CA HIS A 256 -26.51 30.78 -82.02
C HIS A 256 -27.16 29.99 -80.87
N THR A 257 -28.14 29.12 -81.17
CA THR A 257 -28.75 28.24 -80.17
C THR A 257 -27.78 27.17 -79.68
N SER A 258 -26.88 26.67 -80.53
CA SER A 258 -25.79 25.78 -80.11
C SER A 258 -24.82 26.47 -79.16
N ALA A 259 -24.39 27.71 -79.47
CA ALA A 259 -23.48 28.48 -78.63
C ALA A 259 -24.11 28.80 -77.25
N LEU A 260 -25.41 29.12 -77.20
CA LEU A 260 -26.13 29.36 -75.95
C LEU A 260 -26.18 28.11 -75.06
N ARG A 261 -26.46 26.93 -75.65
CA ARG A 261 -26.40 25.66 -74.90
C ARG A 261 -25.03 25.39 -74.32
N GLU A 262 -23.97 25.71 -75.05
CA GLU A 262 -22.60 25.51 -74.59
C GLU A 262 -22.28 26.45 -73.41
N ILE A 263 -22.67 27.72 -73.48
CA ILE A 263 -22.52 28.69 -72.39
C ILE A 263 -23.28 28.23 -71.14
N GLU A 264 -24.51 27.72 -71.28
CA GLU A 264 -25.29 27.18 -70.16
C GLU A 264 -24.63 25.94 -69.55
N SER A 265 -24.04 25.06 -70.36
CA SER A 265 -23.25 23.93 -69.89
C SER A 265 -22.04 24.37 -69.07
N TYR A 266 -21.27 25.35 -69.56
CA TYR A 266 -20.12 25.90 -68.83
C TYR A 266 -20.54 26.61 -67.54
N LYS A 267 -21.63 27.37 -67.55
CA LYS A 267 -22.17 28.02 -66.35
C LYS A 267 -22.53 26.98 -65.28
N ALA A 268 -23.21 25.90 -65.67
CA ALA A 268 -23.55 24.81 -64.75
C ALA A 268 -22.31 24.07 -64.20
N MET A 269 -21.21 24.03 -64.96
CA MET A 269 -19.95 23.45 -64.51
C MET A 269 -19.23 24.35 -63.50
N VAL A 270 -19.18 25.66 -63.74
CA VAL A 270 -18.61 26.64 -62.79
C VAL A 270 -19.39 26.65 -61.47
N GLU A 271 -20.73 26.55 -61.53
CA GLU A 271 -21.57 26.48 -60.34
C GLU A 271 -21.28 25.22 -59.50
N ARG A 272 -21.11 24.07 -60.16
CA ARG A 272 -20.70 22.82 -59.50
C ARG A 272 -19.30 22.92 -58.86
N SER A 273 -18.34 23.51 -59.56
CA SER A 273 -16.98 23.70 -59.01
C SER A 273 -16.99 24.66 -57.80
N THR A 274 -17.81 25.73 -57.86
CA THR A 274 -17.97 26.67 -56.73
C THR A 274 -18.54 25.96 -55.49
N GLN A 275 -19.56 25.13 -55.66
CA GLN A 275 -20.12 24.33 -54.56
C GLN A 275 -19.09 23.36 -53.95
N GLN A 276 -18.22 22.77 -54.77
CA GLN A 276 -17.14 21.91 -54.27
C GLN A 276 -16.11 22.70 -53.46
N VAL A 277 -15.73 23.90 -53.91
CA VAL A 277 -14.81 24.78 -53.17
C VAL A 277 -15.38 25.18 -51.81
N ASP A 278 -16.67 25.51 -51.75
CA ASP A 278 -17.31 25.90 -50.48
C ASP A 278 -17.41 24.71 -49.50
N MET A 279 -17.66 23.50 -50.00
CA MET A 279 -17.64 22.30 -49.17
C MET A 279 -16.24 22.04 -48.59
N ILE A 280 -15.18 22.17 -49.40
CA ILE A 280 -13.80 22.01 -48.93
C ILE A 280 -13.43 23.09 -47.90
N LYS A 281 -13.87 24.34 -48.09
CA LYS A 281 -13.65 25.42 -47.12
C LYS A 281 -14.31 25.09 -45.78
N SER A 282 -15.54 24.58 -45.79
CA SER A 282 -16.23 24.17 -44.56
C SER A 282 -15.46 23.06 -43.84
N GLU A 283 -15.02 22.03 -44.54
CA GLU A 283 -14.23 20.94 -43.97
C GLU A 283 -12.88 21.41 -43.40
N LEU A 284 -12.26 22.43 -44.03
CA LEU A 284 -11.01 23.01 -43.56
C LEU A 284 -11.20 23.78 -42.25
N VAL A 285 -12.30 24.53 -42.11
CA VAL A 285 -12.67 25.24 -40.87
C VAL A 285 -12.91 24.24 -39.74
N ASP A 286 -13.65 23.16 -40.00
CA ASP A 286 -13.89 22.10 -39.02
C ASP A 286 -12.60 21.35 -38.64
N SER A 287 -11.72 21.11 -39.62
CA SER A 287 -10.41 20.51 -39.34
C SER A 287 -9.54 21.44 -38.48
N ARG A 288 -9.63 22.75 -38.70
CA ARG A 288 -8.89 23.75 -37.92
C ARG A 288 -9.39 23.82 -36.49
N SER A 289 -10.70 23.85 -36.28
CA SER A 289 -11.27 23.89 -34.92
C SER A 289 -10.91 22.65 -34.11
N ARG A 290 -10.84 21.46 -34.74
CA ARG A 290 -10.36 20.22 -34.12
C ARG A 290 -8.88 20.30 -33.70
N VAL A 291 -8.03 20.94 -34.52
CA VAL A 291 -6.62 21.15 -34.18
C VAL A 291 -6.49 22.12 -33.00
N ASP A 292 -7.26 23.21 -32.98
CA ASP A 292 -7.21 24.18 -31.90
C ASP A 292 -7.71 23.57 -30.57
N ALA A 293 -8.73 22.71 -30.61
CA ALA A 293 -9.17 21.91 -29.46
C ALA A 293 -8.05 20.98 -28.95
N PHE A 294 -7.40 20.24 -29.85
CA PHE A 294 -6.29 19.36 -29.48
C PHE A 294 -5.11 20.12 -28.84
N VAL A 295 -4.78 21.31 -29.36
CA VAL A 295 -3.72 22.15 -28.77
C VAL A 295 -4.09 22.56 -27.35
N LYS A 296 -5.36 22.88 -27.09
CA LYS A 296 -5.84 23.20 -25.75
C LYS A 296 -5.70 22.00 -24.81
N ASP A 297 -6.09 20.81 -25.25
CA ASP A 297 -5.96 19.57 -24.47
C ASP A 297 -4.50 19.27 -24.12
N VAL A 298 -3.57 19.50 -25.06
CA VAL A 298 -2.13 19.32 -24.84
C VAL A 298 -1.60 20.29 -23.77
N GLU A 299 -2.03 21.56 -23.78
CA GLU A 299 -1.59 22.53 -22.77
C GLU A 299 -2.19 22.21 -21.39
N GLU A 300 -3.45 21.79 -21.32
CA GLU A 300 -4.07 21.30 -20.08
C GLU A 300 -3.35 20.07 -19.53
N TRP A 301 -2.93 19.15 -20.41
CA TRP A 301 -2.18 17.95 -20.02
C TRP A 301 -0.77 18.29 -19.54
N LYS A 302 -0.10 19.24 -20.18
CA LYS A 302 1.21 19.77 -19.74
C LYS A 302 1.14 20.38 -18.34
N ASP A 303 0.10 21.15 -18.04
CA ASP A 303 -0.08 21.70 -16.70
C ASP A 303 -0.46 20.62 -15.67
N LYS A 304 -1.20 19.58 -16.07
CA LYS A 304 -1.43 18.40 -15.23
C LYS A 304 -0.13 17.67 -14.90
N CYS A 305 0.76 17.50 -15.87
CA CYS A 305 2.08 16.90 -15.63
C CYS A 305 2.93 17.70 -14.65
N LYS A 306 2.92 19.04 -14.74
CA LYS A 306 3.62 19.89 -13.75
C LYS A 306 3.08 19.68 -12.34
N ARG A 307 1.76 19.73 -12.16
CA ARG A 307 1.12 19.51 -10.85
C ARG A 307 1.44 18.12 -10.28
N LEU A 308 1.35 17.07 -11.10
CA LEU A 308 1.72 15.72 -10.67
C LEU A 308 3.19 15.60 -10.28
N ASN A 309 4.09 16.29 -10.99
CA ASN A 309 5.51 16.30 -10.64
C ASN A 309 5.76 17.00 -9.28
N GLU A 310 5.08 18.12 -9.04
CA GLU A 310 5.12 18.82 -7.74
C GLU A 310 4.57 17.94 -6.59
N GLU A 311 3.45 17.25 -6.82
CA GLU A 311 2.91 16.28 -5.85
C GLU A 311 3.88 15.12 -5.59
N MET A 312 4.53 14.60 -6.63
CA MET A 312 5.56 13.56 -6.48
C MET A 312 6.74 14.03 -5.62
N ASP A 313 7.15 15.29 -5.76
CA ASP A 313 8.24 15.84 -4.96
C ASP A 313 7.84 16.04 -3.50
N ILE A 314 6.57 16.39 -3.21
CA ILE A 314 6.04 16.43 -1.84
C ILE A 314 6.07 15.03 -1.23
N VAL A 315 5.57 14.02 -1.95
CA VAL A 315 5.54 12.62 -1.47
C VAL A 315 6.96 12.08 -1.23
N ARG A 316 7.93 12.44 -2.08
CA ARG A 316 9.34 12.07 -1.87
C ARG A 316 9.88 12.68 -0.57
N LYS A 317 9.64 13.97 -0.32
CA LYS A 317 10.06 14.64 0.91
C LYS A 317 9.42 14.01 2.15
N GLU A 318 8.13 13.68 2.09
CA GLU A 318 7.43 13.04 3.19
C GLU A 318 7.98 11.64 3.48
N ARG A 319 8.31 10.86 2.44
CA ARG A 319 9.00 9.57 2.58
C ARG A 319 10.35 9.73 3.27
N ASP A 320 11.13 10.73 2.91
CA ASP A 320 12.45 10.96 3.51
C ASP A 320 12.35 11.36 4.99
N ILE A 321 11.34 12.16 5.35
CA ILE A 321 11.03 12.51 6.75
C ILE A 321 10.65 11.24 7.52
N GLU A 322 9.78 10.41 6.96
CA GLU A 322 9.33 9.18 7.62
C GLU A 322 10.48 8.18 7.80
N LYS A 323 11.35 8.07 6.80
CA LYS A 323 12.55 7.25 6.90
C LYS A 323 13.45 7.69 8.07
N LYS A 324 13.69 9.01 8.20
CA LYS A 324 14.47 9.55 9.34
C LYS A 324 13.81 9.25 10.68
N ARG A 325 12.49 9.45 10.80
CA ARG A 325 11.74 9.08 12.03
C ARG A 325 11.85 7.60 12.35
N SER A 326 11.80 6.72 11.35
CA SER A 326 11.97 5.28 11.56
C SER A 326 13.39 4.92 12.00
N GLU A 327 14.42 5.58 11.47
CA GLU A 327 15.82 5.37 11.86
C GLU A 327 16.09 5.85 13.30
N GLU A 328 15.53 7.00 13.67
CA GLU A 328 15.55 7.51 15.05
C GLU A 328 14.81 6.55 16.00
N GLY A 329 13.60 6.11 15.64
CA GLY A 329 12.83 5.14 16.42
C GLY A 329 13.53 3.80 16.58
N ALA A 330 14.21 3.29 15.55
CA ALA A 330 15.01 2.07 15.62
C ALA A 330 16.18 2.22 16.61
N SER A 331 16.83 3.38 16.61
CA SER A 331 17.94 3.69 17.53
C SER A 331 17.45 3.74 18.99
N ASP A 332 16.29 4.35 19.24
CA ASP A 332 15.67 4.39 20.56
C ASP A 332 15.24 3.00 21.05
N ILE A 333 14.64 2.18 20.17
CA ILE A 333 14.31 0.79 20.48
C ILE A 333 15.57 0.03 20.88
N GLN A 334 16.65 0.14 20.10
CA GLN A 334 17.91 -0.53 20.41
C GLN A 334 18.45 -0.10 21.79
N ARG A 335 18.41 1.20 22.11
CA ARG A 335 18.83 1.72 23.42
C ARG A 335 18.00 1.15 24.55
N LEU A 336 16.67 1.16 24.41
CA LEU A 336 15.75 0.60 25.43
C LEU A 336 15.93 -0.90 25.58
N THR A 337 16.18 -1.64 24.50
CA THR A 337 16.49 -3.07 24.55
C THR A 337 17.77 -3.33 25.35
N SER A 338 18.84 -2.57 25.11
CA SER A 338 20.09 -2.69 25.89
C SER A 338 19.88 -2.34 27.36
N GLN A 339 19.09 -1.30 27.67
CA GLN A 339 18.75 -0.95 29.07
C GLN A 339 17.95 -2.05 29.76
N ASN A 340 16.93 -2.61 29.11
CA ASN A 340 16.15 -3.72 29.66
C ASN A 340 17.01 -4.96 29.88
N ALA A 341 17.96 -5.25 29.00
CA ALA A 341 18.90 -6.35 29.18
C ALA A 341 19.77 -6.15 30.44
N ALA A 342 20.27 -4.93 30.67
CA ALA A 342 21.03 -4.59 31.88
C ALA A 342 20.18 -4.74 33.15
N ILE A 343 18.95 -4.19 33.15
CA ILE A 343 18.01 -4.32 34.28
C ILE A 343 17.70 -5.79 34.58
N ASN A 344 17.50 -6.62 33.56
CA ASN A 344 17.25 -8.04 33.75
C ASN A 344 18.46 -8.76 34.35
N GLN A 345 19.69 -8.37 33.96
CA GLN A 345 20.90 -8.91 34.56
C GLN A 345 21.00 -8.53 36.04
N ASP A 346 20.76 -7.27 36.38
CA ASP A 346 20.76 -6.80 37.77
C ASP A 346 19.70 -7.52 38.61
N LEU A 347 18.50 -7.75 38.05
CA LEU A 347 17.43 -8.49 38.72
C LEU A 347 17.84 -9.94 39.03
N VAL A 348 18.55 -10.60 38.10
CA VAL A 348 19.07 -11.96 38.33
C VAL A 348 20.10 -11.95 39.46
N GLN A 349 21.03 -10.99 39.47
CA GLN A 349 22.03 -10.86 40.54
C GLN A 349 21.38 -10.64 41.90
N LEU A 350 20.46 -9.68 42.01
CA LEU A 350 19.73 -9.41 43.25
C LEU A 350 18.90 -10.61 43.73
N THR A 351 18.39 -11.41 42.79
CA THR A 351 17.66 -12.65 43.13
C THR A 351 18.60 -13.69 43.73
N GLN A 352 19.80 -13.85 43.17
CA GLN A 352 20.83 -14.75 43.72
C GLN A 352 21.26 -14.30 45.11
N GLU A 353 21.60 -13.02 45.29
CA GLU A 353 21.98 -12.45 46.60
C GLU A 353 20.90 -12.65 47.65
N ARG A 354 19.63 -12.44 47.29
CA ARG A 354 18.48 -12.68 48.18
C ARG A 354 18.41 -14.15 48.62
N ASP A 355 18.64 -15.09 47.71
CA ASP A 355 18.55 -16.52 48.01
C ASP A 355 19.73 -17.00 48.86
N GLU A 356 20.93 -16.47 48.64
CA GLU A 356 22.09 -16.66 49.51
C GLU A 356 21.83 -16.14 50.93
N LEU A 357 21.30 -14.92 51.06
CA LEU A 357 20.93 -14.34 52.36
C LEU A 357 19.87 -15.17 53.08
N ARG A 358 18.89 -15.72 52.35
CA ARG A 358 17.90 -16.64 52.94
C ARG A 358 18.56 -17.93 53.45
N ALA A 359 19.49 -18.51 52.71
CA ALA A 359 20.22 -19.71 53.14
C ALA A 359 21.09 -19.45 54.37
N LEU A 360 21.75 -18.28 54.44
CA LEU A 360 22.49 -17.85 55.63
C LEU A 360 21.56 -17.65 56.83
N SER A 361 20.41 -17.03 56.62
CA SER A 361 19.41 -16.81 57.67
C SER A 361 18.86 -18.12 58.24
N THR A 362 18.53 -19.09 57.39
CA THR A 362 18.07 -20.42 57.84
C THR A 362 19.15 -21.17 58.61
N LYS A 363 20.41 -21.12 58.16
CA LYS A 363 21.54 -21.70 58.88
C LYS A 363 21.76 -21.06 60.25
N SER A 364 21.69 -19.73 60.33
CA SER A 364 21.80 -19.01 61.60
C SER A 364 20.65 -19.40 62.55
N LYS A 365 19.43 -19.56 62.04
CA LYS A 365 18.29 -20.00 62.83
C LYS A 365 18.47 -21.42 63.38
N GLN A 366 18.92 -22.36 62.55
CA GLN A 366 19.22 -23.73 62.98
C GLN A 366 20.27 -23.77 64.10
N SER A 367 21.35 -22.98 63.97
CA SER A 367 22.38 -22.88 65.01
C SER A 367 21.85 -22.28 66.32
N MET A 368 20.96 -21.28 66.24
CA MET A 368 20.28 -20.75 67.42
C MET A 368 19.37 -21.79 68.09
N ASP A 369 18.60 -22.54 67.30
CA ASP A 369 17.72 -23.59 67.81
C ASP A 369 18.53 -24.71 68.48
N GLU A 370 19.66 -25.10 67.90
CA GLU A 370 20.59 -26.08 68.47
C GLU A 370 21.20 -25.59 69.80
N SER A 371 21.67 -24.34 69.83
CA SER A 371 22.19 -23.71 71.06
C SER A 371 21.11 -23.63 72.15
N SER A 372 19.87 -23.34 71.77
CA SER A 372 18.72 -23.30 72.70
C SER A 372 18.41 -24.67 73.30
N LEU A 373 18.47 -25.73 72.48
CA LEU A 373 18.33 -27.12 72.94
C LEU A 373 19.46 -27.51 73.90
N GLU A 374 20.70 -27.14 73.60
CA GLU A 374 21.85 -27.40 74.46
C GLU A 374 21.72 -26.68 75.81
N ILE A 375 21.33 -25.40 75.80
CA ILE A 375 21.03 -24.63 77.02
C ILE A 375 19.94 -25.32 77.85
N SER A 376 18.87 -25.79 77.21
CA SER A 376 17.79 -26.51 77.89
C SER A 376 18.29 -27.81 78.55
N SER A 377 19.10 -28.58 77.85
CA SER A 377 19.73 -29.81 78.36
C SER A 377 20.65 -29.54 79.55
N LEU A 378 21.52 -28.54 79.44
CA LEU A 378 22.42 -28.12 80.53
C LEU A 378 21.62 -27.66 81.76
N ASN A 379 20.55 -26.89 81.57
CA ASN A 379 19.66 -26.48 82.65
C ASN A 379 18.98 -27.67 83.34
N ALA A 380 18.59 -28.71 82.58
CA ALA A 380 18.05 -29.94 83.16
C ALA A 380 19.11 -30.70 83.97
N ARG A 381 20.36 -30.76 83.48
CA ARG A 381 21.48 -31.38 84.22
C ARG A 381 21.82 -30.61 85.50
N ILE A 382 21.83 -29.28 85.45
CA ILE A 382 22.02 -28.43 86.63
C ILE A 382 20.97 -28.77 87.69
N LYS A 383 19.67 -28.81 87.33
CA LYS A 383 18.60 -29.19 88.26
C LYS A 383 18.82 -30.58 88.87
N SER A 384 19.24 -31.56 88.06
CA SER A 384 19.55 -32.91 88.57
C SER A 384 20.70 -32.90 89.56
N LEU A 385 21.77 -32.16 89.27
CA LEU A 385 22.92 -32.04 90.17
C LEU A 385 22.57 -31.29 91.46
N GLU A 386 21.71 -30.27 91.40
CA GLU A 386 21.20 -29.57 92.58
C GLU A 386 20.45 -30.54 93.52
N VAL A 387 19.64 -31.44 92.97
CA VAL A 387 18.98 -32.50 93.75
C VAL A 387 19.99 -33.46 94.38
N GLU A 388 21.01 -33.88 93.63
CA GLU A 388 22.06 -34.79 94.12
C GLU A 388 22.91 -34.14 95.23
N VAL A 389 23.25 -32.86 95.07
CA VAL A 389 23.95 -32.07 96.10
C VAL A 389 23.08 -31.90 97.33
N ALA A 390 21.77 -31.63 97.18
CA ALA A 390 20.84 -31.54 98.30
C ALA A 390 20.73 -32.88 99.05
N HIS A 391 20.68 -34.00 98.33
CA HIS A 391 20.68 -35.34 98.92
C HIS A 391 21.98 -35.63 99.68
N SER A 392 23.13 -35.35 99.07
CA SER A 392 24.45 -35.52 99.69
C SER A 392 24.60 -34.67 100.96
N ARG A 393 24.11 -33.43 100.94
CA ARG A 393 24.07 -32.55 102.13
C ARG A 393 23.23 -33.16 103.25
N LYS A 394 22.07 -33.73 102.93
CA LYS A 394 21.20 -34.39 103.92
C LYS A 394 21.90 -35.58 104.57
N LEU A 395 22.52 -36.46 103.77
CA LEU A 395 23.30 -37.60 104.27
C LEU A 395 24.45 -37.14 105.18
N LEU A 396 25.10 -36.04 104.83
CA LEU A 396 26.21 -35.49 105.61
C LEU A 396 25.72 -34.92 106.96
N GLU A 397 24.53 -34.34 107.00
CA GLU A 397 23.91 -33.87 108.25
C GLU A 397 23.44 -35.04 109.13
N GLU A 398 22.86 -36.08 108.54
CA GLU A 398 22.54 -37.33 109.23
C GLU A 398 23.80 -37.97 109.84
N ALA A 399 24.89 -38.08 109.06
CA ALA A 399 26.17 -38.59 109.54
C ALA A 399 26.77 -37.72 110.66
N ARG A 400 26.67 -36.39 110.57
CA ARG A 400 27.09 -35.46 111.63
C ARG A 400 26.27 -35.66 112.90
N SER A 401 24.95 -35.79 112.80
CA SER A 401 24.08 -36.02 113.97
C SER A 401 24.35 -37.38 114.62
N ALA A 402 24.59 -38.43 113.83
CA ALA A 402 25.00 -39.74 114.32
C ALA A 402 26.38 -39.70 114.99
N ALA A 403 27.35 -38.99 114.41
CA ALA A 403 28.67 -38.80 115.02
C ALA A 403 28.59 -38.00 116.33
N ALA A 404 27.73 -36.97 116.40
CA ALA A 404 27.46 -36.23 117.62
C ALA A 404 26.82 -37.10 118.71
N ALA A 405 25.87 -37.98 118.34
CA ALA A 405 25.27 -38.94 119.26
C ALA A 405 26.30 -39.99 119.76
N ALA A 406 27.16 -40.49 118.88
CA ALA A 406 28.25 -41.40 119.24
C ALA A 406 29.28 -40.72 120.15
N ALA A 407 29.62 -39.46 119.90
CA ALA A 407 30.48 -38.66 120.77
C ALA A 407 29.84 -38.42 122.15
N ALA A 408 28.53 -38.15 122.21
CA ALA A 408 27.79 -38.03 123.47
C ALA A 408 27.77 -39.37 124.25
N ALA A 409 27.63 -40.51 123.57
CA ALA A 409 27.75 -41.83 124.17
C ALA A 409 29.17 -42.10 124.71
N ALA A 410 30.22 -41.70 123.97
CA ALA A 410 31.61 -41.82 124.43
C ALA A 410 31.94 -40.91 125.63
N VAL A 411 31.29 -39.74 125.75
CA VAL A 411 31.38 -38.86 126.93
C VAL A 411 30.65 -39.47 128.14
N SER A 412 29.55 -40.18 127.92
CA SER A 412 28.88 -40.99 128.96
C SER A 412 29.78 -42.12 129.47
N GLU A 413 30.49 -42.82 128.58
CA GLU A 413 31.43 -43.91 128.93
C GLU A 413 32.66 -43.38 129.72
N LYS A 414 33.17 -42.19 129.38
CA LYS A 414 34.36 -41.58 130.01
C LYS A 414 34.08 -40.87 131.34
N SER A 415 32.81 -40.77 131.74
CA SER A 415 32.38 -40.19 133.04
C SER A 415 32.39 -41.20 134.20
N ARG A 416 32.79 -42.47 133.93
CA ARG A 416 33.04 -43.49 134.94
C ARG A 416 34.56 -43.76 134.96
N THR A 417 35.22 -43.38 136.06
CA THR A 417 36.68 -43.46 136.34
C THR A 417 37.48 -42.14 136.24
N VAL A 418 37.17 -41.36 137.27
CA VAL A 418 37.84 -40.25 137.97
C VAL A 418 39.39 -40.29 138.03
N SER A 419 39.98 -39.09 138.11
CA SER A 419 41.28 -38.68 138.68
C SER A 419 42.18 -39.77 139.33
N LYS A 420 43.52 -39.72 139.26
CA LYS A 420 44.38 -38.52 139.34
C LYS A 420 45.86 -38.84 139.00
N SER A 421 46.55 -37.82 138.48
CA SER A 421 48.02 -37.62 138.37
C SER A 421 48.78 -38.51 137.37
N GLY A 422 49.77 -38.05 136.61
CA GLY A 422 50.43 -36.75 136.48
C GLY A 422 51.65 -36.89 135.55
N SER A 423 51.89 -35.86 134.73
CA SER A 423 53.14 -35.41 134.06
C SER A 423 54.12 -36.38 133.37
N GLY A 424 54.45 -36.09 132.11
CA GLY A 424 55.69 -36.51 131.44
C GLY A 424 55.65 -36.23 129.93
N GLY A 425 56.63 -35.50 129.38
CA GLY A 425 56.53 -34.88 128.04
C GLY A 425 57.43 -35.42 126.92
N ARG A 426 57.32 -34.69 125.78
CA ARG A 426 58.19 -34.56 124.58
C ARG A 426 58.14 -35.62 123.46
N GLY A 427 58.00 -35.06 122.23
CA GLY A 427 58.55 -35.54 120.94
C GLY A 427 57.79 -36.73 120.34
N VAL A 428 57.55 -36.87 119.03
CA VAL A 428 58.27 -36.41 117.83
C VAL A 428 57.27 -36.44 116.65
N ALA A 429 57.55 -35.65 115.61
CA ALA A 429 56.94 -35.62 114.27
C ALA A 429 57.15 -36.94 113.48
N PRO A 430 57.01 -37.04 112.11
CA PRO A 430 56.49 -36.12 111.08
C PRO A 430 55.66 -36.85 109.96
N ILE A 431 55.49 -36.17 108.80
CA ILE A 431 55.27 -36.70 107.41
C ILE A 431 53.77 -36.91 107.02
N SER A 432 53.20 -36.48 105.88
CA SER A 432 53.55 -35.65 104.71
C SER A 432 52.33 -35.54 103.76
N SER A 433 52.28 -34.48 102.94
CA SER A 433 51.90 -34.37 101.49
C SER A 433 50.61 -35.07 100.97
N THR A 434 49.75 -34.49 100.11
CA THR A 434 49.99 -33.88 98.78
C THR A 434 48.71 -33.18 98.25
N ARG A 435 48.91 -32.21 97.35
CA ARG A 435 47.97 -31.44 96.46
C ARG A 435 47.33 -32.30 95.33
N PRO A 436 46.31 -31.87 94.52
CA PRO A 436 46.25 -30.67 93.63
C PRO A 436 44.90 -29.88 93.65
N ALA A 437 44.85 -28.55 93.47
CA ALA A 437 44.87 -27.72 92.25
C ALA A 437 43.67 -27.89 91.29
N PHE A 438 42.72 -26.95 91.31
CA PHE A 438 41.90 -26.59 90.14
C PHE A 438 41.61 -25.07 90.12
N SER A 439 41.97 -24.49 88.97
CA SER A 439 41.75 -23.11 88.54
C SER A 439 40.32 -22.96 88.03
N ILE A 440 39.61 -21.90 88.42
CA ILE A 440 38.39 -21.47 87.71
C ILE A 440 38.68 -20.14 87.04
N PHE A 441 38.43 -20.16 85.74
CA PHE A 441 38.69 -19.15 84.72
C PHE A 441 37.90 -17.86 84.93
N SER A 442 38.62 -16.76 84.67
CA SER A 442 38.18 -15.47 84.13
C SER A 442 36.82 -15.47 83.41
N ILE A 443 35.88 -14.67 83.92
CA ILE A 443 34.71 -14.17 83.18
C ILE A 443 35.16 -12.90 82.45
N SER A 444 35.72 -13.07 81.25
CA SER A 444 35.87 -11.97 80.30
C SER A 444 36.00 -12.53 78.88
N SER A 445 34.87 -12.88 78.26
CA SER A 445 34.76 -12.98 76.80
C SER A 445 33.31 -13.11 76.33
N TRP A 446 32.46 -12.11 76.61
CA TRP A 446 31.20 -11.88 75.89
C TRP A 446 31.10 -10.39 75.55
N PHE A 447 31.97 -9.94 74.65
CA PHE A 447 31.89 -8.61 74.02
C PHE A 447 32.58 -8.61 72.64
N TYR A 448 32.25 -9.58 71.78
CA TYR A 448 32.63 -9.53 70.36
C TYR A 448 31.60 -10.26 69.50
N LEU A 449 30.39 -9.70 69.41
CA LEU A 449 29.51 -9.88 68.24
C LEU A 449 28.44 -8.78 68.22
N GLY A 450 28.87 -7.53 68.00
CA GLY A 450 27.97 -6.37 68.01
C GLY A 450 28.50 -5.18 67.22
N LEU A 451 29.32 -5.41 66.18
CA LEU A 451 29.94 -4.31 65.42
C LEU A 451 30.22 -4.62 63.94
N THR A 452 29.43 -5.49 63.30
CA THR A 452 29.49 -5.72 61.84
C THR A 452 28.15 -5.55 61.11
N VAL A 453 27.10 -5.05 61.78
CA VAL A 453 25.80 -4.76 61.13
C VAL A 453 25.63 -3.28 60.76
N SER A 454 26.56 -2.39 61.14
CA SER A 454 26.40 -0.95 60.87
C SER A 454 26.87 -0.49 59.47
N SER A 455 27.75 -1.23 58.79
CA SER A 455 28.23 -0.85 57.46
C SER A 455 27.24 -1.14 56.32
N ALA A 456 26.36 -2.13 56.47
CA ALA A 456 25.40 -2.51 55.44
C ALA A 456 24.11 -1.67 55.51
N PHE A 457 23.73 -1.20 56.70
CA PHE A 457 22.53 -0.39 56.91
C PHE A 457 22.72 1.07 56.46
N LEU A 458 23.96 1.60 56.51
CA LEU A 458 24.27 2.98 56.08
C LEU A 458 24.40 3.16 54.56
N ARG A 459 24.56 2.09 53.77
CA ARG A 459 24.53 2.16 52.30
C ARG A 459 23.13 2.09 51.70
N MET A 460 22.13 1.67 52.47
CA MET A 460 20.74 1.49 52.00
C MET A 460 19.88 2.77 52.08
N LEU A 461 20.35 3.82 52.76
CA LEU A 461 19.60 5.08 52.96
C LEU A 461 19.95 6.22 52.01
N GLY A 462 20.74 5.99 50.96
CA GLY A 462 20.79 6.89 49.79
C GLY A 462 21.06 8.37 50.09
N LEU A 463 21.78 8.70 51.17
CA LEU A 463 22.28 10.05 51.40
C LEU A 463 23.63 10.18 50.68
N THR A 464 23.54 10.44 49.38
CA THR A 464 24.66 11.00 48.62
C THR A 464 25.03 12.32 49.27
N ALA A 465 26.19 12.38 49.92
CA ALA A 465 26.82 13.63 50.29
C ALA A 465 27.00 14.45 49.00
N LYS A 466 26.29 15.58 48.99
CA LYS A 466 26.31 16.59 47.94
C LYS A 466 27.66 17.32 48.07
N GLU A 467 28.67 16.89 47.32
CA GLU A 467 29.89 17.68 47.14
C GLU A 467 29.59 18.76 46.10
N THR A 468 29.19 19.92 46.61
CA THR A 468 29.15 21.17 45.87
C THR A 468 30.56 21.73 45.73
N ASP A 469 30.87 22.16 44.51
CA ASP A 469 31.99 23.02 44.11
C ASP A 469 32.32 24.15 45.10
N LYS A 470 33.64 24.47 45.12
CA LYS A 470 34.36 25.74 45.41
C LYS A 470 35.55 25.45 46.33
N GLU A 471 36.77 25.91 46.13
CA GLU A 471 37.39 26.91 45.23
C GLU A 471 38.91 26.80 45.47
N ALA A 472 39.74 26.81 44.43
CA ALA A 472 41.10 27.43 44.37
C ALA A 472 41.82 27.04 43.07
#